data_AF-A0A3D1QYH2-F1
#
_entry.id   AF-A0A3D1QYH2-F1
#
_cell.length_a   1.000
_cell.length_b   1.000
_cell.length_c   1.000
_cell.angle_alpha   90.00
_cell.angle_beta   90.00
_cell.angle_gamma   90.00
#
_symmetry.space_group_name_H-M   'P 1'
#
loop_
_entity.id
_entity.type
_entity.pdbx_description
1 polymer ?
#
loop_
_entity_poly.entity_id
_entity_poly.type
_entity_poly.pdbx_seq_one_letter_code
_entity_poly.pdbx_strand_id
1 'polypeptide(L)'
;AFGHPEWAVLAKRAADFVLRELFEGGVLWRSFRDGVRRVEGRIEDYGALAEGLIELYMATFEPAYLESAAQLAEAALDLFWDEDAGGFLSAPEGEGLIAAVYALTDEAAPSGASSLSHALVRLTGL
;
A
#
# COMPACT_ATOMS: atom_id res chain seq x y z
N ALA A 1 -8.84 -19.86 -14.80
CA ALA A 1 -8.37 -19.71 -13.41
C ALA A 1 -7.66 -20.99 -12.99
N PHE A 2 -6.53 -20.91 -12.29
CA PHE A 2 -5.63 -22.04 -12.02
C PHE A 2 -6.21 -23.17 -11.14
N GLY A 3 -7.48 -23.11 -10.74
CA GLY A 3 -8.17 -24.20 -10.02
C GLY A 3 -7.87 -24.27 -8.52
N HIS A 4 -7.33 -23.20 -7.94
CA HIS A 4 -6.86 -23.15 -6.55
C HIS A 4 -7.62 -22.10 -5.71
N PRO A 5 -8.87 -22.38 -5.30
CA PRO A 5 -9.65 -21.45 -4.47
C PRO A 5 -9.04 -21.18 -3.09
N GLU A 6 -8.17 -22.07 -2.60
CA GLU A 6 -7.44 -21.91 -1.35
C GLU A 6 -6.50 -20.71 -1.33
N TRP A 7 -6.05 -20.23 -2.50
CA TRP A 7 -5.18 -19.06 -2.59
C TRP A 7 -5.88 -17.78 -2.10
N ALA A 8 -7.18 -17.62 -2.39
CA ALA A 8 -7.96 -16.50 -1.88
C ALA A 8 -8.06 -16.53 -0.35
N VAL A 9 -8.20 -17.73 0.25
CA VAL A 9 -8.24 -17.90 1.71
C VAL A 9 -6.89 -17.52 2.34
N LEU A 10 -5.77 -17.91 1.71
CA LEU A 10 -4.44 -17.55 2.19
C LEU A 10 -4.16 -16.05 2.05
N ALA A 11 -4.54 -15.45 0.92
CA ALA A 11 -4.42 -14.02 0.67
C ALA A 11 -5.23 -13.21 1.68
N LYS A 12 -6.46 -13.61 1.96
CA LYS A 12 -7.31 -13.04 3.01
C LYS A 12 -6.64 -13.05 4.37
N ARG A 13 -6.12 -14.21 4.81
CA ARG A 13 -5.42 -14.31 6.10
C ARG A 13 -4.20 -13.38 6.18
N ALA A 14 -3.45 -13.24 5.09
CA ALA A 14 -2.31 -12.34 5.05
C ALA A 14 -2.75 -10.87 5.09
N ALA A 15 -3.74 -10.49 4.27
CA ALA A 15 -4.29 -9.13 4.24
C ALA A 15 -4.88 -8.73 5.59
N ASP A 16 -5.71 -9.60 6.20
CA ASP A 16 -6.31 -9.36 7.51
C ASP A 16 -5.25 -9.18 8.61
N PHE A 17 -4.15 -9.94 8.54
CA PHE A 17 -3.03 -9.79 9.47
C PHE A 17 -2.32 -8.44 9.28
N VAL A 18 -2.01 -8.07 8.05
CA VAL A 18 -1.33 -6.80 7.74
C VAL A 18 -2.22 -5.62 8.16
N LEU A 19 -3.49 -5.61 7.77
CA LEU A 19 -4.42 -4.54 8.13
C LEU A 19 -4.59 -4.41 9.64
N ARG A 20 -4.65 -5.53 10.38
CA ARG A 20 -4.85 -5.50 11.83
C ARG A 20 -3.61 -5.11 12.62
N GLU A 21 -2.45 -5.63 12.24
CA GLU A 21 -1.22 -5.51 13.04
C GLU A 21 -0.28 -4.41 12.55
N LEU A 22 -0.40 -4.03 11.27
CA LEU A 22 0.56 -3.18 10.58
C LEU A 22 -0.04 -1.89 10.02
N PHE A 23 -1.36 -1.72 9.96
CA PHE A 23 -1.98 -0.48 9.53
C PHE A 23 -2.76 0.16 10.68
N GLU A 24 -2.22 1.24 11.23
CA GLU A 24 -2.84 1.96 12.35
C GLU A 24 -2.66 3.47 12.20
N GLY A 25 -3.75 4.23 12.34
CA GLY A 25 -3.71 5.69 12.33
C GLY A 25 -3.19 6.30 11.03
N GLY A 26 -3.41 5.64 9.88
CA GLY A 26 -2.88 6.06 8.58
C GLY A 26 -1.42 5.63 8.32
N VAL A 27 -0.74 5.05 9.32
CA VAL A 27 0.64 4.58 9.17
C VAL A 27 0.64 3.08 8.91
N LEU A 28 1.23 2.69 7.79
CA LEU A 28 1.58 1.31 7.46
C LEU A 28 2.97 1.02 8.00
N TRP A 29 3.15 -0.15 8.60
CA TRP A 29 4.41 -0.61 9.14
C TRP A 29 4.88 -1.81 8.32
N ARG A 30 6.12 -1.76 7.83
CA ARG A 30 6.66 -2.80 6.94
C ARG A 30 7.31 -3.99 7.66
N SER A 31 7.35 -3.95 8.99
CA SER A 31 7.94 -5.02 9.79
C SER A 31 7.18 -5.27 11.08
N PHE A 32 6.96 -6.55 11.36
CA PHE A 32 6.36 -7.04 12.59
C PHE A 32 7.17 -8.19 13.15
N ARG A 33 7.59 -8.10 14.41
CA ARG A 33 8.27 -9.20 15.09
C ARG A 33 8.02 -9.14 16.59
N ASP A 34 7.65 -10.27 17.17
CA ASP A 34 7.44 -10.43 18.62
C ASP A 34 6.46 -9.38 19.20
N GLY A 35 5.40 -9.04 18.44
CA GLY A 35 4.40 -8.04 18.83
C GLY A 35 4.82 -6.58 18.58
N VAL A 36 5.98 -6.35 17.97
CA VAL A 36 6.56 -5.00 17.81
C VAL A 36 6.67 -4.62 16.34
N ARG A 37 6.16 -3.42 16.03
CA ARG A 37 6.37 -2.69 14.78
C ARG A 37 7.63 -1.84 14.90
N ARG A 38 8.51 -1.87 13.89
CA ARG A 38 9.84 -1.23 13.99
C ARG A 38 10.15 -0.21 12.91
N VAL A 39 9.57 -0.38 11.73
CA VAL A 39 9.93 0.41 10.55
C VAL A 39 8.63 0.78 9.84
N GLU A 40 8.46 2.08 9.62
CA GLU A 40 7.36 2.61 8.84
C GLU A 40 7.47 2.17 7.37
N GLY A 41 6.32 2.07 6.72
CA GLY A 41 6.19 1.70 5.33
C GLY A 41 6.66 2.82 4.44
N ARG A 42 7.16 2.44 3.27
CA ARG A 42 7.46 3.35 2.18
C ARG A 42 6.33 3.31 1.16
N ILE A 43 6.34 4.24 0.21
CA ILE A 43 5.30 4.32 -0.81
C ILE A 43 5.10 3.00 -1.57
N GLU A 44 6.16 2.19 -1.76
CA GLU A 44 6.03 0.86 -2.37
C GLU A 44 5.15 -0.08 -1.54
N ASP A 45 5.27 -0.04 -0.22
CA ASP A 45 4.50 -0.90 0.68
C ASP A 45 3.00 -0.52 0.62
N TYR A 46 2.69 0.78 0.53
CA TYR A 46 1.32 1.28 0.38
C TYR A 46 0.73 0.92 -0.99
N GLY A 47 1.44 1.20 -2.08
CA GLY A 47 0.97 0.91 -3.43
C GLY A 47 0.73 -0.58 -3.66
N ALA A 48 1.67 -1.43 -3.25
CA ALA A 48 1.54 -2.88 -3.41
C ALA A 48 0.39 -3.46 -2.59
N LEU A 49 0.21 -3.00 -1.35
CA LEU A 49 -0.89 -3.46 -0.50
C LEU A 49 -2.25 -2.99 -1.04
N ALA A 50 -2.36 -1.74 -1.48
CA ALA A 50 -3.59 -1.22 -2.08
C ALA A 50 -3.99 -2.02 -3.33
N GLU A 51 -3.06 -2.31 -4.24
CA GLU A 51 -3.33 -3.16 -5.40
C GLU A 51 -3.76 -4.58 -4.98
N GLY A 52 -3.06 -5.20 -4.04
CA GLY A 52 -3.38 -6.53 -3.54
C GLY A 52 -4.78 -6.61 -2.91
N LEU A 53 -5.21 -5.57 -2.20
CA LEU A 53 -6.54 -5.49 -1.61
C LEU A 53 -7.64 -5.31 -2.66
N ILE A 54 -7.39 -4.54 -3.72
CA ILE A 54 -8.33 -4.43 -4.85
C ILE A 54 -8.47 -5.79 -5.56
N GLU A 55 -7.36 -6.52 -5.78
CA GLU A 55 -7.42 -7.87 -6.33
C GLU A 55 -8.17 -8.84 -5.42
N LEU A 56 -7.98 -8.74 -4.11
CA LEU A 56 -8.69 -9.56 -3.14
C LEU A 56 -10.20 -9.25 -3.14
N TYR A 57 -10.59 -7.98 -3.25
CA TYR A 57 -11.98 -7.59 -3.49
C TYR A 57 -12.51 -8.19 -4.78
N MET A 58 -11.80 -8.10 -5.90
CA MET A 58 -12.25 -8.67 -7.18
C MET A 58 -12.39 -10.20 -7.13
N ALA A 59 -11.57 -10.89 -6.31
CA ALA A 59 -11.62 -12.33 -6.14
C ALA A 59 -12.71 -12.81 -5.17
N THR A 60 -13.12 -11.99 -4.21
CA THR A 60 -13.98 -12.40 -3.08
C THR A 60 -15.30 -11.64 -2.98
N PHE A 61 -15.38 -10.46 -3.60
CA PHE A 61 -16.44 -9.45 -3.47
C PHE A 61 -16.70 -9.01 -2.02
N GLU A 62 -15.69 -9.05 -1.14
CA GLU A 62 -15.79 -8.53 0.22
C GLU A 62 -15.44 -7.02 0.23
N PRO A 63 -16.41 -6.09 0.44
CA PRO A 63 -16.20 -4.65 0.25
C PRO A 63 -15.16 -4.04 1.20
N ALA A 64 -14.98 -4.63 2.38
CA ALA A 64 -14.02 -4.15 3.37
C ALA A 64 -12.58 -4.06 2.83
N TYR A 65 -12.21 -4.90 1.85
CA TYR A 65 -10.89 -4.82 1.22
C TYR A 65 -10.77 -3.60 0.29
N LEU A 66 -11.85 -3.27 -0.42
CA LEU A 66 -11.87 -2.07 -1.27
C LEU A 66 -11.83 -0.80 -0.41
N GLU A 67 -12.57 -0.77 0.69
CA GLU A 67 -12.53 0.32 1.68
C GLU A 67 -11.14 0.49 2.29
N SER A 68 -10.48 -0.61 2.65
CA SER A 68 -9.11 -0.59 3.19
C SER A 68 -8.09 -0.12 2.15
N ALA A 69 -8.26 -0.50 0.88
CA ALA A 69 -7.42 -0.02 -0.22
C ALA A 69 -7.55 1.49 -0.42
N ALA A 70 -8.77 2.03 -0.32
CA ALA A 70 -9.01 3.47 -0.38
C ALA A 70 -8.33 4.21 0.79
N GLN A 71 -8.47 3.71 2.02
CA GLN A 71 -7.81 4.29 3.20
C GLN A 71 -6.28 4.29 3.08
N LEU A 72 -5.69 3.23 2.53
CA LEU A 72 -4.25 3.18 2.26
C LEU A 72 -3.83 4.19 1.20
N ALA A 73 -4.62 4.33 0.13
CA ALA A 73 -4.32 5.27 -0.94
C ALA A 73 -4.42 6.73 -0.45
N GLU A 74 -5.43 7.06 0.34
CA GLU A 74 -5.57 8.37 0.99
C GLU A 74 -4.40 8.67 1.93
N ALA A 75 -4.06 7.73 2.82
CA ALA A 75 -2.92 7.90 3.70
C ALA A 75 -1.58 8.05 2.95
N ALA A 76 -1.42 7.36 1.82
CA ALA A 76 -0.23 7.50 0.99
C ALA A 76 -0.16 8.88 0.29
N LEU A 77 -1.31 9.44 -0.12
CA LEU A 77 -1.35 10.82 -0.62
C LEU A 77 -0.89 11.79 0.47
N ASP A 78 -1.42 11.66 1.69
CA ASP A 78 -1.06 12.55 2.81
C ASP A 78 0.42 12.46 3.21
N LEU A 79 1.03 11.27 3.11
CA LEU A 79 2.41 11.03 3.57
C LEU A 79 3.48 11.29 2.51
N PHE A 80 3.18 11.05 1.24
CA PHE A 80 4.20 10.99 0.18
C PHE A 80 3.99 12.01 -0.94
N TRP A 81 2.83 12.65 -1.06
CA TRP A 81 2.60 13.63 -2.12
C TRP A 81 3.28 14.96 -1.82
N ASP A 82 4.16 15.39 -2.72
CA ASP A 82 4.76 16.73 -2.71
C ASP A 82 4.00 17.62 -3.71
N GLU A 83 3.20 18.55 -3.19
CA GLU A 83 2.39 19.47 -4.01
C GLU A 83 3.25 20.43 -4.84
N ASP A 84 4.41 20.85 -4.34
CA ASP A 84 5.28 21.82 -5.02
C ASP A 84 6.03 21.16 -6.18
N ALA A 85 6.48 19.93 -5.99
CA ALA A 85 7.18 19.15 -7.03
C ALA A 85 6.22 18.40 -7.97
N GLY A 86 4.96 18.21 -7.58
CA GLY A 86 3.97 17.42 -8.33
C GLY A 86 4.35 15.95 -8.45
N GLY A 87 4.94 15.39 -7.39
CA GLY A 87 5.50 14.04 -7.40
C GLY A 87 5.48 13.36 -6.05
N PHE A 88 5.71 12.05 -6.05
CA PHE A 88 5.72 11.26 -4.83
C PHE A 88 7.14 11.09 -4.27
N LEU A 89 7.28 11.31 -2.97
CA LEU A 89 8.46 10.96 -2.19
C LEU A 89 8.53 9.44 -1.98
N SER A 90 9.74 8.89 -1.89
CA SER A 90 9.96 7.46 -1.60
C SER A 90 9.78 7.11 -0.12
N ALA A 91 9.80 8.11 0.76
CA ALA A 91 9.67 7.98 2.21
C ALA A 91 8.96 9.23 2.76
N PRO A 92 8.33 9.16 3.94
CA PRO A 92 7.63 10.31 4.51
C PRO A 92 8.59 11.47 4.82
N GLU A 93 8.09 12.69 4.77
CA GLU A 93 8.85 13.85 5.25
C GLU A 93 9.21 13.68 6.74
N GLY A 94 10.47 13.93 7.09
CA GLY A 94 10.93 13.85 8.48
C GLY A 94 11.73 12.59 8.85
N GLU A 95 11.94 11.62 7.94
CA GLU A 95 12.86 10.48 8.14
C GLU A 95 14.36 10.88 8.24
N GLY A 96 14.70 12.18 8.35
CA GLY A 96 16.07 12.65 8.51
C GLY A 96 16.93 12.49 7.26
N LEU A 97 16.31 12.37 6.08
CA LEU A 97 17.01 12.34 4.81
C LEU A 97 17.66 13.71 4.53
N ILE A 98 18.89 13.69 4.03
CA ILE A 98 19.64 14.92 3.68
C ILE A 98 18.98 15.66 2.52
N ALA A 99 18.29 14.92 1.63
CA ALA A 99 17.53 15.46 0.51
C ALA A 99 16.29 14.59 0.28
N ALA A 100 15.23 15.20 -0.25
CA ALA A 100 14.06 14.49 -0.74
C ALA A 100 14.47 13.51 -1.84
N VAL A 101 13.99 12.27 -1.75
CA VAL A 101 14.14 11.25 -2.77
C VAL A 101 12.76 10.95 -3.32
N TYR A 102 12.58 11.09 -4.63
CA TYR A 102 11.31 10.83 -5.29
C TYR A 102 11.27 9.42 -5.86
N ALA A 103 10.10 8.78 -5.78
CA ALA A 103 9.87 7.42 -6.26
C ALA A 103 9.68 7.38 -7.80
N LEU A 104 10.71 7.79 -8.54
CA LEU A 104 10.65 8.01 -9.99
C LEU A 104 11.08 6.82 -10.85
N THR A 105 11.72 5.81 -10.25
CA THR A 105 12.37 4.73 -10.98
C THR A 105 11.69 3.40 -10.70
N ASP A 106 11.16 2.79 -11.75
CA ASP A 106 10.81 1.37 -11.73
C ASP A 106 12.11 0.54 -11.82
N GLU A 107 12.21 -0.53 -11.03
CA GLU A 107 13.29 -1.52 -11.16
C GLU A 107 12.71 -2.88 -11.55
N ALA A 108 13.11 -3.98 -10.88
CA ALA A 108 12.51 -5.29 -11.10
C ALA A 108 11.02 -5.36 -10.69
N ALA A 109 10.59 -4.45 -9.80
CA ALA A 109 9.21 -4.19 -9.45
C ALA A 109 8.83 -2.76 -9.88
N PRO A 110 7.54 -2.49 -10.13
CA PRO A 110 7.06 -1.12 -10.32
C PRO A 110 7.45 -0.24 -9.13
N SER A 111 7.73 1.03 -9.39
CA SER A 111 7.90 2.04 -8.36
C SER A 111 6.62 2.16 -7.54
N GLY A 112 6.77 2.55 -6.28
CA GLY A 112 5.60 2.76 -5.42
C GLY A 112 4.67 3.85 -5.95
N ALA A 113 5.22 4.88 -6.61
CA ALA A 113 4.42 5.89 -7.30
C ALA A 113 3.57 5.30 -8.43
N SER A 114 4.12 4.40 -9.26
CA SER A 114 3.39 3.71 -10.32
C SER A 114 2.28 2.83 -9.76
N SER A 115 2.58 1.98 -8.78
CA SER A 115 1.58 1.10 -8.17
C SER A 115 0.48 1.88 -7.44
N LEU A 116 0.83 2.92 -6.70
CA LEU A 116 -0.15 3.78 -6.02
C LEU A 116 -1.03 4.52 -7.04
N SER A 117 -0.44 5.10 -8.08
CA SER A 117 -1.19 5.78 -9.15
C SER A 117 -2.16 4.83 -9.84
N HIS A 118 -1.73 3.60 -10.12
CA HIS A 118 -2.58 2.59 -10.72
C HIS A 118 -3.72 2.16 -9.78
N ALA A 119 -3.45 1.95 -8.49
CA ALA A 119 -4.47 1.68 -7.49
C ALA A 119 -5.51 2.82 -7.41
N LEU A 120 -5.07 4.08 -7.38
CA LEU A 120 -5.95 5.26 -7.37
C LEU A 120 -6.87 5.31 -8.60
N VAL A 121 -6.34 5.06 -9.80
CA VAL A 121 -7.15 5.01 -11.03
C VAL A 121 -8.20 3.89 -10.94
N ARG A 122 -7.84 2.73 -10.40
CA ARG A 122 -8.79 1.63 -10.23
C ARG A 122 -9.87 1.93 -9.21
N LEU A 123 -9.53 2.55 -8.08
CA LEU A 123 -10.46 2.92 -7.02
C LEU A 123 -11.51 3.92 -7.50
N THR A 124 -11.17 4.81 -8.43
CA THR A 124 -12.14 5.76 -9.00
C THR A 124 -13.07 5.15 -10.05
N GLY A 125 -12.73 3.98 -10.59
CA GLY A 125 -13.51 3.28 -11.61
C GLY A 125 -14.38 2.11 -11.11
N LEU A 126 -14.23 1.72 -9.84
CA LEU A 126 -14.98 0.65 -9.17
C LEU A 126 -16.05 1.23 -8.24
#